data_AF-A9JX87-F1
#
_entry.id   AF-A9JX87-F1
#
_cell.length_a   1.000
_cell.length_b   1.000
_cell.length_c   1.000
_cell.angle_alpha   90.00
_cell.angle_beta   90.00
_cell.angle_gamma   90.00
#
_symmetry.space_group_name_H-M   'P 1'
#
loop_
_entity.id
_entity.type
_entity.pdbx_description
1 polymer ?
#
loop_
_entity_poly.entity_id
_entity_poly.type
_entity_poly.pdbx_seq_one_letter_code
_entity_poly.pdbx_strand_id
1 'polypeptide(L)'
;MVVQGVQFIPRFAGVTPQEFISAIADQMGEESAKLVSQAYNITPDMDQTLFLSSALRWIGDAIFDTPHHEWSKYLSTHTNKKIFRYVFDVRNPFPGSPLYQQAHHWVDKYFLFKTLQSRYPTQRLKDISTRHAQLWVEFANGKSPWRQYQYTGNGDDIIMVADEREGWVERTVADHEKITETSWKGCEALVASWQCQKGKAFSPVDIEPLSGKSMVRFDD
;
A
#
# COMPACT_ATOMS: atom_id res chain seq x y z
N MET A 1 0.86 10.05 -2.10
CA MET A 1 0.58 8.68 -2.61
C MET A 1 1.70 7.76 -2.16
N VAL A 2 1.35 6.82 -1.28
CA VAL A 2 2.27 5.77 -0.83
C VAL A 2 2.45 4.77 -1.96
N VAL A 3 3.68 4.63 -2.45
CA VAL A 3 4.00 3.65 -3.48
C VAL A 3 4.82 2.54 -2.83
N GLN A 4 4.15 1.69 -2.04
CA GLN A 4 4.81 0.59 -1.32
C GLN A 4 5.62 -0.33 -2.25
N GLY A 5 5.25 -0.38 -3.53
CA GLY A 5 5.89 -1.19 -4.54
C GLY A 5 7.27 -0.74 -4.99
N VAL A 6 7.70 0.52 -4.73
CA VAL A 6 8.98 1.05 -5.27
C VAL A 6 10.22 0.23 -4.86
N GLN A 7 10.17 -0.44 -3.70
CA GLN A 7 11.23 -1.34 -3.25
C GLN A 7 11.42 -2.59 -4.15
N PHE A 8 10.48 -2.84 -5.07
CA PHE A 8 10.51 -3.94 -6.03
C PHE A 8 10.92 -3.53 -7.44
N ILE A 9 11.36 -2.28 -7.67
CA ILE A 9 11.88 -1.84 -8.97
C ILE A 9 12.86 -2.86 -9.62
N PRO A 10 13.85 -3.42 -8.91
CA PRO A 10 14.76 -4.40 -9.51
C PRO A 10 14.09 -5.68 -10.00
N ARG A 11 12.95 -6.06 -9.43
CA ARG A 11 12.20 -7.25 -9.89
C ARG A 11 11.51 -7.02 -11.23
N PHE A 12 11.07 -5.81 -11.48
CA PHE A 12 10.43 -5.43 -12.74
C PHE A 12 11.42 -4.92 -13.79
N ALA A 13 12.69 -4.74 -13.42
CA ALA A 13 13.72 -4.45 -14.40
C ALA A 13 13.78 -5.57 -15.46
N GLY A 14 13.48 -5.19 -16.70
CA GLY A 14 13.47 -6.08 -17.85
C GLY A 14 12.22 -6.96 -18.01
N VAL A 15 11.16 -6.77 -17.23
CA VAL A 15 9.86 -7.40 -17.50
C VAL A 15 9.05 -6.51 -18.44
N THR A 16 8.58 -7.05 -19.55
CA THR A 16 7.70 -6.33 -20.48
C THR A 16 6.22 -6.43 -20.06
N PRO A 17 5.35 -5.52 -20.52
CA PRO A 17 3.92 -5.59 -20.22
C PRO A 17 3.28 -6.89 -20.71
N GLN A 18 3.67 -7.35 -21.91
CA GLN A 18 3.19 -8.60 -22.49
C GLN A 18 3.60 -9.82 -21.65
N GLU A 19 4.88 -9.92 -21.25
CA GLU A 19 5.35 -11.02 -20.39
C GLU A 19 4.62 -11.04 -19.05
N PHE A 20 4.37 -9.86 -18.45
CA PHE A 20 3.64 -9.74 -17.21
C PHE A 20 2.19 -10.24 -17.32
N ILE A 21 1.45 -9.80 -18.35
CA ILE A 21 0.06 -10.23 -18.58
C ILE A 21 0.01 -11.74 -18.88
N SER A 22 0.91 -12.23 -19.73
CA SER A 22 1.00 -13.66 -20.07
C SER A 22 1.28 -14.50 -18.82
N ALA A 23 2.19 -14.08 -17.95
CA ALA A 23 2.51 -14.83 -16.73
C ALA A 23 1.34 -14.86 -15.73
N ILE A 24 0.53 -13.80 -15.65
CA ILE A 24 -0.71 -13.82 -14.87
C ILE A 24 -1.72 -14.79 -15.47
N ALA A 25 -1.88 -14.79 -16.80
CA ALA A 25 -2.77 -15.71 -17.50
C ALA A 25 -2.35 -17.17 -17.28
N ASP A 26 -1.05 -17.46 -17.33
CA ASP A 26 -0.50 -18.80 -17.09
C ASP A 26 -0.74 -19.26 -15.64
N GLN A 27 -0.60 -18.38 -14.66
CA GLN A 27 -0.75 -18.72 -13.26
C GLN A 27 -2.23 -18.81 -12.81
N MET A 28 -3.08 -17.90 -13.30
CA MET A 28 -4.41 -17.65 -12.75
C MET A 28 -5.55 -17.67 -13.79
N GLY A 29 -5.22 -17.85 -15.07
CA GLY A 29 -6.16 -17.87 -16.19
C GLY A 29 -6.42 -16.50 -16.83
N GLU A 30 -6.92 -16.54 -18.06
CA GLU A 30 -7.16 -15.35 -18.90
C GLU A 30 -8.07 -14.29 -18.27
N GLU A 31 -9.12 -14.71 -17.57
CA GLU A 31 -10.02 -13.75 -16.91
C GLU A 31 -9.29 -12.98 -15.79
N SER A 32 -8.38 -13.63 -15.07
CA SER A 32 -7.57 -12.99 -14.03
C SER A 32 -6.60 -11.99 -14.63
N ALA A 33 -5.95 -12.34 -15.75
CA ALA A 33 -5.08 -11.44 -16.51
C ALA A 33 -5.83 -10.20 -17.00
N LYS A 34 -7.05 -10.39 -17.50
CA LYS A 34 -7.94 -9.30 -17.92
C LYS A 34 -8.34 -8.40 -16.75
N LEU A 35 -8.72 -8.96 -15.60
CA LEU A 35 -9.07 -8.18 -14.40
C LEU A 35 -7.87 -7.34 -13.92
N VAL A 36 -6.67 -7.92 -13.88
CA VAL A 36 -5.46 -7.19 -13.49
C VAL A 36 -5.10 -6.11 -14.52
N SER A 37 -5.13 -6.45 -15.81
CA SER A 37 -4.87 -5.48 -16.90
C SER A 37 -5.81 -4.28 -16.81
N GLN A 38 -7.10 -4.50 -16.57
CA GLN A 38 -8.10 -3.44 -16.42
C GLN A 38 -7.89 -2.61 -15.14
N ALA A 39 -7.64 -3.26 -14.00
CA ALA A 39 -7.48 -2.57 -12.73
C ALA A 39 -6.25 -1.63 -12.70
N TYR A 40 -5.20 -1.98 -13.43
CA TYR A 40 -3.92 -1.24 -13.44
C TYR A 40 -3.63 -0.54 -14.77
N ASN A 41 -4.59 -0.53 -15.70
CA ASN A 41 -4.46 0.04 -17.04
C ASN A 41 -3.20 -0.45 -17.78
N ILE A 42 -2.91 -1.75 -17.70
CA ILE A 42 -1.76 -2.36 -18.37
C ILE A 42 -2.21 -2.92 -19.70
N THR A 43 -1.66 -2.41 -20.81
CA THR A 43 -1.84 -3.01 -22.14
C THR A 43 -0.55 -3.68 -22.59
N PRO A 44 -0.60 -4.74 -23.42
CA PRO A 44 0.61 -5.47 -23.80
C PRO A 44 1.63 -4.64 -24.59
N ASP A 45 1.19 -3.57 -25.24
CA ASP A 45 1.94 -2.68 -26.11
C ASP A 45 2.27 -1.31 -25.46
N MET A 46 1.98 -1.13 -24.18
CA MET A 46 2.25 0.15 -23.49
C MET A 46 3.75 0.42 -23.35
N ASP A 47 4.10 1.71 -23.21
CA ASP A 47 5.47 2.14 -22.92
C ASP A 47 6.01 1.50 -21.61
N GLN A 48 7.28 1.12 -21.62
CA GLN A 48 7.94 0.44 -20.50
C GLN A 48 7.94 1.29 -19.20
N THR A 49 8.05 2.61 -19.31
CA THR A 49 8.05 3.52 -18.15
C THR A 49 6.65 3.62 -17.54
N LEU A 50 5.63 3.69 -18.39
CA LEU A 50 4.23 3.65 -17.94
C LEU A 50 3.90 2.31 -17.28
N PHE A 51 4.34 1.21 -17.89
CA PHE A 51 4.19 -0.13 -17.32
C PHE A 51 4.83 -0.25 -15.95
N LEU A 52 6.06 0.24 -15.77
CA LEU A 52 6.74 0.16 -14.50
C LEU A 52 5.92 0.83 -13.38
N SER A 53 5.30 1.98 -13.65
CA SER A 53 4.45 2.65 -12.67
C SER A 53 3.22 1.80 -12.28
N SER A 54 2.53 1.23 -13.27
CA SER A 54 1.38 0.35 -13.05
C SER A 54 1.77 -0.96 -12.34
N ALA A 55 2.89 -1.57 -12.71
CA ALA A 55 3.40 -2.79 -12.12
C ALA A 55 3.83 -2.61 -10.65
N LEU A 56 4.45 -1.46 -10.33
CA LEU A 56 4.79 -1.09 -8.95
C LEU A 56 3.54 -0.81 -8.11
N ARG A 57 2.48 -0.23 -8.69
CA ARG A 57 1.20 -0.12 -7.99
C ARG A 57 0.58 -1.49 -7.76
N TRP A 58 0.55 -2.35 -8.77
CA TRP A 58 0.04 -3.73 -8.66
C TRP A 58 0.73 -4.52 -7.56
N ILE A 59 2.08 -4.55 -7.52
CA ILE A 59 2.79 -5.34 -6.52
C ILE A 59 2.61 -4.76 -5.11
N GLY A 60 2.52 -3.44 -4.99
CA GLY A 60 2.20 -2.77 -3.73
C GLY A 60 0.83 -3.21 -3.20
N ASP A 61 -0.15 -3.30 -4.08
CA ASP A 61 -1.50 -3.74 -3.73
C ASP A 61 -1.55 -5.23 -3.42
N ALA A 62 -0.87 -6.05 -4.21
CA ALA A 62 -0.86 -7.50 -4.03
C ALA A 62 -0.22 -7.92 -2.71
N ILE A 63 0.88 -7.27 -2.32
CA ILE A 63 1.65 -7.62 -1.11
C ILE A 63 1.11 -6.89 0.14
N PHE A 64 0.69 -5.63 0.02
CA PHE A 64 0.34 -4.81 1.18
C PHE A 64 -1.12 -4.39 1.17
N ASP A 65 -1.58 -3.56 0.24
CA ASP A 65 -2.87 -2.89 0.40
C ASP A 65 -4.04 -3.88 0.44
N THR A 66 -4.00 -4.94 -0.39
CA THR A 66 -5.08 -5.93 -0.48
C THR A 66 -5.20 -6.78 0.79
N PRO A 67 -4.13 -7.39 1.33
CA PRO A 67 -4.22 -8.06 2.63
C PRO A 67 -4.75 -7.15 3.75
N HIS A 68 -4.28 -5.90 3.84
CA HIS A 68 -4.75 -4.97 4.87
C HIS A 68 -6.23 -4.58 4.66
N HIS A 69 -6.65 -4.36 3.42
CA HIS A 69 -8.03 -4.03 3.07
C HIS A 69 -8.98 -5.17 3.42
N GLU A 70 -8.70 -6.38 2.94
CA GLU A 70 -9.55 -7.56 3.20
C GLU A 70 -9.60 -7.91 4.68
N TRP A 71 -8.47 -7.79 5.40
CA TRP A 71 -8.44 -8.02 6.83
C TRP A 71 -9.26 -6.98 7.61
N SER A 72 -9.12 -5.69 7.26
CA SER A 72 -9.89 -4.61 7.89
C SER A 72 -11.39 -4.76 7.63
N LYS A 73 -11.76 -5.10 6.39
CA LYS A 73 -13.14 -5.37 5.97
C LYS A 73 -13.70 -6.56 6.74
N TYR A 74 -12.99 -7.69 6.78
CA TYR A 74 -13.41 -8.88 7.52
C TYR A 74 -13.63 -8.57 9.00
N LEU A 75 -12.64 -7.97 9.67
CA LEU A 75 -12.74 -7.65 11.10
C LEU A 75 -13.89 -6.68 11.39
N SER A 76 -14.08 -5.67 10.54
CA SER A 76 -15.15 -4.68 10.70
C SER A 76 -16.56 -5.25 10.50
N THR A 77 -16.71 -6.34 9.74
CA THR A 77 -18.03 -6.87 9.34
C THR A 77 -18.38 -8.19 10.00
N HIS A 78 -17.38 -8.93 10.50
CA HIS A 78 -17.57 -10.28 11.07
C HIS A 78 -17.20 -10.37 12.55
N THR A 79 -16.76 -9.27 13.17
CA THR A 79 -16.38 -9.26 14.59
C THR A 79 -16.88 -8.01 15.29
N ASN A 80 -16.88 -8.04 16.63
CA ASN A 80 -17.16 -6.89 17.49
C ASN A 80 -15.88 -6.14 17.92
N LYS A 81 -14.74 -6.38 17.23
CA LYS A 81 -13.47 -5.72 17.57
C LYS A 81 -13.49 -4.27 17.06
N LYS A 82 -12.94 -3.36 17.85
CA LYS A 82 -12.70 -1.97 17.41
C LYS A 82 -11.50 -1.94 16.47
N ILE A 83 -11.69 -1.41 15.27
CA ILE A 83 -10.66 -1.30 14.24
C ILE A 83 -10.30 0.17 14.07
N PHE A 84 -9.00 0.46 14.00
CA PHE A 84 -8.48 1.80 13.81
C PHE A 84 -7.51 1.73 12.63
N ARG A 85 -7.98 2.20 11.46
CA ARG A 85 -7.20 2.14 10.22
C ARG A 85 -6.52 3.48 9.97
N TYR A 86 -5.25 3.44 9.56
CA TYR A 86 -4.52 4.64 9.16
C TYR A 86 -3.73 4.45 7.86
N VAL A 87 -3.44 5.56 7.19
CA VAL A 87 -2.49 5.66 6.07
C VAL A 87 -1.37 6.60 6.46
N PHE A 88 -0.13 6.22 6.18
CA PHE A 88 1.03 7.05 6.45
C PHE A 88 1.62 7.58 5.14
N ASP A 89 1.24 8.81 4.76
CA ASP A 89 1.64 9.45 3.48
C ASP A 89 2.77 10.47 3.65
N VAL A 90 3.53 10.37 4.75
CA VAL A 90 4.69 11.23 4.97
C VAL A 90 5.90 10.62 4.26
N ARG A 91 6.58 11.47 3.48
CA ARG A 91 7.73 11.09 2.67
C ARG A 91 8.98 10.88 3.51
N ASN A 92 9.91 10.05 3.03
CA ASN A 92 11.19 9.83 3.69
C ASN A 92 11.98 11.16 3.78
N PRO A 93 12.31 11.62 5.00
CA PRO A 93 12.95 12.92 5.19
C PRO A 93 14.48 12.88 5.10
N PHE A 94 15.11 11.72 4.87
CA PHE A 94 16.57 11.56 4.94
C PHE A 94 17.25 11.69 3.57
N PRO A 95 18.00 12.78 3.31
CA PRO A 95 18.78 12.92 2.09
C PRO A 95 19.81 11.78 1.96
N GLY A 96 20.08 11.35 0.72
CA GLY A 96 21.01 10.25 0.44
C GLY A 96 20.36 8.86 0.44
N SER A 97 19.13 8.72 0.95
CA SER A 97 18.32 7.52 0.74
C SER A 97 17.92 7.39 -0.73
N PRO A 98 17.99 6.18 -1.35
CA PRO A 98 17.44 5.94 -2.68
C PRO A 98 15.94 6.25 -2.79
N LEU A 99 15.23 6.26 -1.66
CA LEU A 99 13.80 6.56 -1.56
C LEU A 99 13.54 7.91 -0.89
N TYR A 100 14.52 8.82 -0.89
CA TYR A 100 14.35 10.18 -0.37
C TYR A 100 13.15 10.87 -1.04
N GLN A 101 12.33 11.57 -0.25
CA GLN A 101 11.09 12.20 -0.71
C GLN A 101 10.04 11.24 -1.29
N GLN A 102 10.14 9.94 -1.00
CA GLN A 102 9.10 8.96 -1.31
C GLN A 102 8.49 8.41 -0.01
N ALA A 103 7.17 8.25 0.02
CA ALA A 103 6.51 7.45 1.04
C ALA A 103 6.67 5.98 0.64
N HIS A 104 7.31 5.19 1.50
CA HIS A 104 7.67 3.80 1.21
C HIS A 104 7.49 2.90 2.42
N HIS A 105 7.66 1.61 2.21
CA HIS A 105 7.54 0.61 3.26
C HIS A 105 8.54 0.91 4.38
N TRP A 106 8.03 0.91 5.63
CA TRP A 106 8.75 1.21 6.88
C TRP A 106 9.08 2.67 7.17
N VAL A 107 8.69 3.62 6.32
CA VAL A 107 8.96 5.04 6.60
C VAL A 107 8.31 5.50 7.92
N ASP A 108 7.16 4.93 8.27
CA ASP A 108 6.40 5.20 9.49
C ASP A 108 7.14 4.80 10.78
N LYS A 109 8.01 3.78 10.72
CA LYS A 109 8.84 3.34 11.84
C LYS A 109 9.79 4.43 12.32
N TYR A 110 10.33 5.24 11.40
CA TYR A 110 11.19 6.36 11.78
C TYR A 110 10.45 7.27 12.77
N PHE A 111 9.17 7.56 12.47
CA PHE A 111 8.34 8.51 13.20
C PHE A 111 7.77 7.92 14.50
N LEU A 112 7.40 6.63 14.48
CA LEU A 112 6.76 5.97 15.62
C LEU A 112 7.67 5.92 16.86
N PHE A 113 8.89 5.42 16.70
CA PHE A 113 9.82 5.22 17.83
C PHE A 113 10.57 6.50 18.23
N LYS A 114 10.43 7.57 17.45
CA LYS A 114 11.07 8.88 17.67
C LYS A 114 12.60 8.85 17.71
N THR A 115 13.25 7.73 17.37
CA THR A 115 14.70 7.51 17.47
C THR A 115 15.52 8.53 16.66
N LEU A 116 14.99 8.97 15.52
CA LEU A 116 15.66 9.90 14.61
C LEU A 116 15.06 11.32 14.63
N GLN A 117 14.25 11.66 15.64
CA GLN A 117 13.49 12.91 15.65
C GLN A 117 14.37 14.17 15.59
N SER A 118 15.57 14.12 16.17
CA SER A 118 16.54 15.23 16.10
C SER A 118 17.06 15.50 14.68
N ARG A 119 16.97 14.51 13.78
CA ARG A 119 17.40 14.61 12.38
C ARG A 119 16.28 15.04 11.43
N TYR A 120 15.06 15.23 11.90
CA TYR A 120 13.98 15.69 11.02
C TYR A 120 14.16 17.16 10.63
N PRO A 121 14.03 17.48 9.33
CA PRO A 121 14.35 18.80 8.81
C PRO A 121 13.36 19.89 9.21
N THR A 122 12.15 19.54 9.67
CA THR A 122 11.10 20.51 9.99
C THR A 122 10.43 20.21 11.33
N GLN A 123 9.89 21.26 11.97
CA GLN A 123 9.10 21.09 13.19
C GLN A 123 7.85 20.24 12.94
N ARG A 124 7.19 20.41 11.79
CA ARG A 124 6.03 19.63 11.38
C ARG A 124 6.28 18.12 11.44
N LEU A 125 7.41 17.64 10.94
CA LEU A 125 7.77 16.21 10.99
C LEU A 125 8.01 15.72 12.44
N LYS A 126 8.58 16.56 13.30
CA LYS A 126 8.72 16.28 14.74
C LYS A 126 7.37 16.20 15.43
N ASP A 127 6.43 17.06 15.06
CA ASP A 127 5.07 17.06 15.59
C ASP A 127 4.31 15.82 15.14
N ILE A 128 4.39 15.44 13.85
CA ILE A 128 3.82 14.20 13.32
C ILE A 128 4.36 12.98 14.07
N SER A 129 5.68 12.90 14.27
CA SER A 129 6.31 11.82 15.01
C SER A 129 5.86 11.78 16.47
N THR A 130 5.77 12.93 17.13
CA THR A 130 5.28 13.02 18.51
C THR A 130 3.82 12.56 18.61
N ARG A 131 2.96 13.01 17.70
CA ARG A 131 1.57 12.58 17.68
C ARG A 131 1.45 11.10 17.32
N HIS A 132 2.27 10.57 16.42
CA HIS A 132 2.27 9.14 16.09
C HIS A 132 2.52 8.28 17.33
N ALA A 133 3.56 8.60 18.10
CA ALA A 133 3.84 7.90 19.36
C ALA A 133 2.68 8.03 20.37
N GLN A 134 2.07 9.20 20.52
CA GLN A 134 0.92 9.41 21.40
C GLN A 134 -0.29 8.55 21.00
N LEU A 135 -0.62 8.49 19.71
CA LEU A 135 -1.72 7.68 19.18
C LEU A 135 -1.53 6.20 19.49
N TRP A 136 -0.32 5.67 19.32
CA TRP A 136 -0.02 4.28 19.67
C TRP A 136 -0.04 4.02 21.17
N VAL A 137 0.42 4.97 22.00
CA VAL A 137 0.31 4.88 23.46
C VAL A 137 -1.15 4.89 23.89
N GLU A 138 -1.99 5.75 23.31
CA GLU A 138 -3.43 5.79 23.57
C GLU A 138 -4.08 4.42 23.24
N PHE A 139 -3.79 3.87 22.05
CA PHE A 139 -4.26 2.55 21.64
C PHE A 139 -3.81 1.44 22.60
N ALA A 140 -2.53 1.41 22.97
CA ALA A 140 -1.97 0.42 23.89
C ALA A 140 -2.60 0.49 25.29
N ASN A 141 -3.06 1.67 25.70
CA ASN A 141 -3.78 1.88 26.96
C ASN A 141 -5.30 1.65 26.84
N GLY A 142 -5.77 1.02 25.76
CA GLY A 142 -7.17 0.67 25.54
C GLY A 142 -8.08 1.86 25.21
N LYS A 143 -7.50 3.02 24.86
CA LYS A 143 -8.27 4.19 24.41
C LYS A 143 -8.57 4.08 22.90
N SER A 144 -9.51 4.89 22.44
CA SER A 144 -9.75 5.09 21.01
C SER A 144 -8.85 6.23 20.51
N PRO A 145 -7.77 5.95 19.76
CA PRO A 145 -6.82 6.99 19.34
C PRO A 145 -7.38 7.92 18.24
N TRP A 146 -8.37 7.43 17.49
CA TRP A 146 -9.19 8.17 16.53
C TRP A 146 -10.52 7.43 16.34
N ARG A 147 -11.36 7.89 15.41
CA ARG A 147 -12.64 7.27 15.11
C ARG A 147 -12.46 5.83 14.64
N GLN A 148 -13.33 4.96 15.13
CA GLN A 148 -13.35 3.57 14.73
C GLN A 148 -13.66 3.45 13.23
N TYR A 149 -12.84 2.68 12.52
CA TYR A 149 -13.08 2.28 11.14
C TYR A 149 -14.29 1.34 11.08
N GLN A 150 -15.19 1.61 10.14
CA GLN A 150 -16.32 0.77 9.81
C GLN A 150 -16.42 0.68 8.30
N TYR A 151 -16.36 -0.53 7.75
CA TYR A 151 -16.52 -0.74 6.31
C TYR A 151 -17.99 -0.57 5.89
N THR A 152 -18.25 0.42 5.06
CA THR A 152 -19.55 0.76 4.46
C THR A 152 -19.65 0.30 3.02
N GLY A 153 -18.52 0.08 2.34
CA GLY A 153 -18.45 -0.30 0.93
C GLY A 153 -18.78 0.82 -0.07
N ASN A 154 -19.01 2.04 0.40
CA ASN A 154 -19.30 3.21 -0.45
C ASN A 154 -18.25 4.33 -0.32
N GLY A 155 -17.22 4.14 0.52
CA GLY A 155 -16.14 5.10 0.74
C GLY A 155 -16.38 6.09 1.90
N ASP A 156 -17.51 6.00 2.59
CA ASP A 156 -17.80 6.82 3.79
C ASP A 156 -17.03 6.37 5.04
N ASP A 157 -16.31 5.24 4.98
CA ASP A 157 -15.44 4.79 6.08
C ASP A 157 -14.46 5.90 6.45
N ILE A 158 -14.20 6.05 7.76
CA ILE A 158 -13.24 7.04 8.24
C ILE A 158 -11.90 6.38 8.55
N ILE A 159 -10.84 6.98 8.00
CA ILE A 159 -9.45 6.61 8.26
C ILE A 159 -8.68 7.79 8.81
N MET A 160 -7.63 7.49 9.54
CA MET A 160 -6.66 8.48 10.00
C MET A 160 -5.51 8.56 8.99
N VAL A 161 -5.12 9.76 8.57
CA VAL A 161 -4.04 9.97 7.61
C VAL A 161 -2.94 10.80 8.24
N ALA A 162 -1.71 10.30 8.22
CA ALA A 162 -0.53 11.12 8.46
C ALA A 162 -0.15 11.83 7.16
N ASP A 163 -0.53 13.09 7.06
CA ASP A 163 -0.28 13.98 5.93
C ASP A 163 0.87 14.94 6.29
N GLU A 164 1.80 15.16 5.36
CA GLU A 164 2.96 16.00 5.64
C GLU A 164 2.60 17.49 5.82
N ARG A 165 1.50 17.95 5.21
CA ARG A 165 1.03 19.34 5.27
C ARG A 165 0.13 19.55 6.49
N GLU A 166 -0.83 18.66 6.68
CA GLU A 166 -1.88 18.81 7.71
C GLU A 166 -1.51 18.15 9.04
N GLY A 167 -0.58 17.20 9.05
CA GLY A 167 -0.29 16.35 10.20
C GLY A 167 -1.23 15.15 10.24
N TRP A 168 -1.70 14.78 11.43
CA TRP A 168 -2.66 13.68 11.59
C TRP A 168 -4.10 14.19 11.44
N VAL A 169 -4.83 13.67 10.45
CA VAL A 169 -6.18 14.12 10.10
C VAL A 169 -7.10 12.94 9.78
N GLU A 170 -8.36 12.99 10.26
CA GLU A 170 -9.40 12.03 9.86
C GLU A 170 -9.97 12.41 8.48
N ARG A 171 -10.13 11.43 7.59
CA ARG A 171 -10.74 11.60 6.27
C ARG A 171 -11.68 10.45 5.97
N THR A 172 -12.67 10.69 5.11
CA THR A 172 -13.37 9.58 4.45
C THR A 172 -12.41 8.89 3.48
N VAL A 173 -12.63 7.61 3.22
CA VAL A 173 -11.88 6.87 2.19
C VAL A 173 -12.06 7.52 0.83
N ALA A 174 -13.29 7.92 0.48
CA ALA A 174 -13.57 8.59 -0.79
C ALA A 174 -12.78 9.90 -0.97
N ASP A 175 -12.69 10.73 0.07
CA ASP A 175 -11.89 11.96 0.01
C ASP A 175 -10.40 11.66 -0.13
N HIS A 176 -9.90 10.66 0.60
CA HIS A 176 -8.50 10.27 0.51
C HIS A 176 -8.15 9.76 -0.90
N GLU A 177 -8.96 8.83 -1.44
CA GLU A 177 -8.81 8.27 -2.78
C GLU A 177 -8.82 9.35 -3.86
N LYS A 178 -9.69 10.36 -3.72
CA LYS A 178 -9.73 11.51 -4.63
C LYS A 178 -8.46 12.36 -4.57
N ILE A 179 -7.88 12.55 -3.38
CA ILE A 179 -6.66 13.35 -3.21
C ILE A 179 -5.43 12.61 -3.73
N THR A 180 -5.35 11.30 -3.52
CA THR A 180 -4.19 10.49 -3.90
C THR A 180 -4.28 9.93 -5.31
N GLU A 181 -5.43 10.08 -5.97
CA GLU A 181 -5.72 9.48 -7.28
C GLU A 181 -5.52 7.95 -7.28
N THR A 182 -5.87 7.31 -6.16
CA THR A 182 -5.81 5.85 -5.97
C THR A 182 -7.17 5.31 -5.57
N SER A 183 -7.40 4.00 -5.70
CA SER A 183 -8.62 3.39 -5.16
C SER A 183 -8.40 1.97 -4.65
N TRP A 184 -9.03 1.63 -3.52
CA TRP A 184 -9.10 0.27 -2.99
C TRP A 184 -9.99 -0.64 -3.82
N LYS A 185 -10.74 -0.11 -4.80
CA LYS A 185 -11.36 -0.95 -5.84
C LYS A 185 -10.33 -1.78 -6.61
N GLY A 186 -9.09 -1.30 -6.74
CA GLY A 186 -7.98 -2.09 -7.28
C GLY A 186 -7.71 -3.34 -6.44
N CYS A 187 -7.75 -3.22 -5.10
CA CYS A 187 -7.63 -4.35 -4.19
C CYS A 187 -8.80 -5.34 -4.36
N GLU A 188 -10.03 -4.84 -4.52
CA GLU A 188 -11.20 -5.70 -4.76
C GLU A 188 -11.10 -6.45 -6.10
N ALA A 189 -10.62 -5.77 -7.15
CA ALA A 189 -10.35 -6.39 -8.45
C ALA A 189 -9.26 -7.47 -8.35
N LEU A 190 -8.21 -7.25 -7.54
CA LEU A 190 -7.20 -8.26 -7.26
C LEU A 190 -7.81 -9.50 -6.57
N VAL A 191 -8.62 -9.31 -5.53
CA VAL A 191 -9.30 -10.41 -4.85
C VAL A 191 -10.22 -11.18 -5.81
N ALA A 192 -10.88 -10.49 -6.74
CA ALA A 192 -11.66 -11.12 -7.80
C ALA A 192 -10.78 -11.94 -8.76
N SER A 193 -9.60 -11.42 -9.13
CA SER A 193 -8.63 -12.14 -9.97
C SER A 193 -8.04 -13.40 -9.29
N TRP A 194 -8.09 -13.48 -7.95
CA TRP A 194 -7.54 -14.62 -7.22
C TRP A 194 -8.57 -15.70 -6.89
N GLN A 195 -9.82 -15.58 -7.33
CA GLN A 195 -10.89 -16.51 -6.94
C GLN A 195 -10.58 -17.97 -7.31
N CYS A 196 -9.88 -18.21 -8.42
CA CYS A 196 -9.46 -19.55 -8.85
C CYS A 196 -8.43 -20.22 -7.90
N GLN A 197 -7.82 -19.43 -7.01
CA GLN A 197 -6.82 -19.85 -6.03
C GLN A 197 -7.39 -20.02 -4.62
N LYS A 198 -8.69 -19.78 -4.42
CA LYS A 198 -9.32 -19.90 -3.10
C LYS A 198 -9.11 -21.29 -2.50
N GLY A 199 -8.59 -21.32 -1.27
CA GLY A 199 -8.31 -22.55 -0.53
C GLY A 199 -6.99 -23.24 -0.87
N LYS A 200 -6.17 -22.65 -1.75
CA LYS A 200 -4.83 -23.16 -2.11
C LYS A 200 -3.73 -22.30 -1.48
N ALA A 201 -2.57 -22.89 -1.24
CA ALA A 201 -1.36 -22.10 -0.99
C ALA A 201 -1.02 -21.33 -2.26
N PHE A 202 -1.02 -20.01 -2.19
CA PHE A 202 -0.94 -19.13 -3.34
C PHE A 202 -0.21 -17.84 -2.99
N SER A 203 0.63 -17.37 -3.92
CA SER A 203 1.27 -16.07 -3.89
C SER A 203 1.06 -15.40 -5.25
N PRO A 204 0.41 -14.22 -5.31
CA PRO A 204 0.16 -13.51 -6.57
C PRO A 204 1.43 -12.97 -7.21
N VAL A 205 2.56 -12.99 -6.50
CA VAL A 205 3.85 -12.47 -6.99
C VAL A 205 4.80 -13.57 -7.45
N ASP A 206 4.42 -14.83 -7.31
CA ASP A 206 5.19 -15.99 -7.74
C ASP A 206 4.92 -16.30 -9.23
N ILE A 207 5.11 -15.28 -10.08
CA ILE A 207 5.01 -15.39 -11.54
C ILE A 207 6.41 -15.53 -12.15
N GLU A 208 6.51 -16.23 -13.28
CA GLU A 208 7.79 -16.60 -13.92
C GLU A 208 8.72 -15.39 -14.18
N PRO A 209 8.26 -14.23 -14.71
CA PRO A 209 9.13 -13.08 -14.99
C PRO A 209 9.73 -12.42 -13.75
N LEU A 210 9.19 -12.71 -12.55
CA LEU A 210 9.67 -12.21 -11.26
C LEU A 210 10.52 -13.25 -10.50
N SER A 211 10.59 -14.49 -10.99
CA SER A 211 11.34 -15.58 -10.36
C SER A 211 12.83 -15.29 -10.31
N GLY A 212 13.48 -15.65 -9.21
CA GLY A 212 14.93 -15.46 -9.01
C GLY A 212 15.40 -14.00 -8.84
N LYS A 213 14.50 -13.01 -8.94
CA LYS A 213 14.86 -11.59 -8.76
C LYS A 213 14.71 -11.18 -7.28
N SER A 214 15.78 -10.63 -6.68
CA SER A 214 15.75 -10.20 -5.27
C SER A 214 14.98 -8.89 -5.08
N MET A 215 14.50 -8.65 -3.86
CA MET A 215 14.12 -7.29 -3.44
C MET A 215 15.37 -6.40 -3.38
N VAL A 216 15.22 -5.08 -3.40
CA VAL A 216 16.30 -4.18 -2.98
C VAL A 216 16.71 -4.60 -1.57
N ARG A 217 17.95 -5.07 -1.41
CA ARG A 217 18.56 -5.15 -0.08
C ARG A 217 19.03 -3.75 0.24
N PHE A 218 18.44 -3.13 1.25
CA PHE A 218 19.08 -2.01 1.92
C PHE A 218 20.13 -2.67 2.81
N ASP A 219 21.37 -2.72 2.33
CA ASP A 219 22.49 -3.07 3.19
C ASP A 219 22.58 -1.94 4.24
N ASP A 220 22.34 -2.28 5.51
CA ASP A 220 22.45 -1.39 6.66
C ASP A 220 23.91 -1.01 6.98
#